data_AF-U2WK77-F1
#
_entry.id   AF-U2WK77-F1
#
_cell.length_a   1.000
_cell.length_b   1.000
_cell.length_c   1.000
_cell.angle_alpha   90.00
_cell.angle_beta   90.00
_cell.angle_gamma   90.00
#
_symmetry.space_group_name_H-M   'P 1'
#
loop_
_entity.id
_entity.type
_entity.pdbx_description
1 polymer ?
#
loop_
_entity_poly.entity_id
_entity_poly.type
_entity_poly.pdbx_seq_one_letter_code
_entity_poly.pdbx_strand_id
1 'polypeptide(L)'
;MKKNSVQLLFILCVFLVSFNIFAKSTSFKADSILFTKTIPFEKLPENIEQDMKNGSMNYLKNQQCLISTYRTFYKDSTLDHINIYATCMEVNPDKKINWDYPQIPNNAEIKTIHVLGKNYPKSLLNDLKKGKSTFFGEKLAYYKPSHKNYKQNEYFYSK
;
A
#
# COMPACT_ATOMS: atom_id res chain seq x y z
N MET A 1 -48.76 -14.62 40.96
CA MET A 1 -48.17 -14.30 39.64
C MET A 1 -47.69 -12.85 39.64
N LYS A 2 -46.38 -12.58 39.68
CA LYS A 2 -45.73 -11.27 39.36
C LYS A 2 -44.22 -11.18 39.71
N LYS A 3 -43.53 -12.30 40.01
CA LYS A 3 -42.09 -12.27 40.34
C LYS A 3 -41.16 -12.50 39.13
N ASN A 4 -41.67 -13.12 38.06
CA ASN A 4 -40.84 -13.54 36.93
C ASN A 4 -40.77 -12.51 35.79
N SER A 5 -41.68 -11.53 35.71
CA SER A 5 -41.70 -10.57 34.59
C SER A 5 -40.57 -9.54 34.67
N VAL A 6 -40.19 -9.13 35.88
CA VAL A 6 -39.11 -8.14 36.09
C VAL A 6 -37.75 -8.76 35.80
N GLN A 7 -37.54 -10.02 36.20
CA GLN A 7 -36.32 -10.78 35.90
C GLN A 7 -36.18 -11.01 34.40
N LEU A 8 -37.28 -11.32 33.70
CA LEU A 8 -37.28 -11.53 32.25
C LEU A 8 -36.99 -10.22 31.50
N LEU A 9 -37.53 -9.08 31.96
CA LEU A 9 -37.23 -7.74 31.43
C LEU A 9 -35.75 -7.37 31.63
N PHE A 10 -35.18 -7.71 32.79
CA PHE A 10 -33.77 -7.44 33.08
C PHE A 10 -32.84 -8.25 32.18
N ILE A 11 -33.13 -9.55 31.97
CA ILE A 11 -32.39 -10.42 31.07
C ILE A 11 -32.49 -9.91 29.62
N LEU A 12 -33.68 -9.47 29.19
CA LEU A 12 -33.89 -8.93 27.85
C LEU A 12 -33.11 -7.62 27.63
N CYS A 13 -33.09 -6.73 28.62
CA CYS A 13 -32.31 -5.49 28.56
C CYS A 13 -30.80 -5.75 28.48
N VAL A 14 -30.27 -6.70 29.26
CA VAL A 14 -28.85 -7.10 29.18
C VAL A 14 -28.53 -7.72 27.82
N PHE A 15 -29.44 -8.52 27.26
CA PHE A 15 -29.31 -9.05 25.90
C PHE A 15 -29.31 -7.94 24.84
N LEU A 16 -30.23 -6.98 24.91
CA LEU A 16 -30.31 -5.90 23.93
C LEU A 16 -29.12 -4.92 24.01
N VAL A 17 -28.57 -4.66 25.20
CA VAL A 17 -27.37 -3.82 25.37
C VAL A 17 -26.12 -4.55 24.87
N SER A 18 -26.00 -5.86 25.13
CA SER A 18 -24.87 -6.66 24.61
C SER A 18 -24.93 -6.84 23.09
N PHE A 19 -26.12 -7.02 22.50
CA PHE A 19 -26.29 -7.02 21.05
C PHE A 19 -26.05 -5.66 20.40
N ASN A 20 -26.34 -4.53 21.07
CA ASN A 20 -26.00 -3.20 20.53
C ASN A 20 -24.49 -2.93 20.56
N ILE A 21 -23.76 -3.42 21.57
CA ILE A 21 -22.30 -3.34 21.60
C ILE A 21 -21.69 -4.23 20.50
N PHE A 22 -22.25 -5.43 20.30
CA PHE A 22 -21.79 -6.38 19.27
C PHE A 22 -22.19 -5.98 17.84
N ALA A 23 -23.35 -5.36 17.64
CA ALA A 23 -23.79 -4.81 16.34
C ALA A 23 -23.00 -3.56 15.96
N LYS A 24 -22.58 -2.75 16.95
CA LYS A 24 -21.66 -1.63 16.73
C LYS A 24 -20.22 -2.11 16.45
N SER A 25 -19.83 -3.29 16.93
CA SER A 25 -18.55 -3.93 16.57
C SER A 25 -18.59 -4.74 15.27
N THR A 26 -19.76 -4.94 14.67
CA THR A 26 -19.95 -5.72 13.42
C THR A 26 -20.56 -4.93 12.27
N SER A 27 -20.61 -3.59 12.37
CA SER A 27 -20.68 -2.71 11.17
C SER A 27 -19.35 -2.75 10.43
N PHE A 28 -19.10 -3.92 9.83
CA PHE A 28 -18.02 -4.22 8.93
C PHE A 28 -18.44 -3.79 7.53
N LYS A 29 -18.36 -2.49 7.24
CA LYS A 29 -18.32 -1.98 5.87
C LYS A 29 -17.29 -0.86 5.76
N ALA A 30 -16.12 -1.29 5.26
CA ALA A 30 -15.13 -0.52 4.51
C ALA A 30 -14.21 0.47 5.24
N ASP A 31 -14.07 0.45 6.57
CA ASP A 31 -12.99 1.18 7.24
C ASP A 31 -12.10 0.26 8.06
N SER A 32 -10.79 0.43 7.86
CA SER A 32 -9.67 -0.33 8.40
C SER A 32 -9.37 -1.66 7.69
N ILE A 33 -8.61 -1.54 6.59
CA ILE A 33 -7.57 -2.53 6.29
C ILE A 33 -6.71 -2.62 7.56
N LEU A 34 -6.97 -3.62 8.39
CA LEU A 34 -6.19 -3.91 9.58
C LEU A 34 -4.79 -4.31 9.09
N PHE A 35 -3.86 -3.36 9.08
CA PHE A 35 -2.45 -3.62 8.79
C PHE A 35 -1.83 -4.38 9.96
N THR A 36 -2.17 -5.66 10.11
CA THR A 36 -1.38 -6.61 10.88
C THR A 36 -0.08 -6.84 10.10
N LYS A 37 0.86 -5.90 10.18
CA LYS A 37 2.12 -6.02 9.45
C LYS A 37 3.22 -6.44 10.40
N THR A 38 3.43 -7.74 10.48
CA THR A 38 4.74 -8.33 10.79
C THR A 38 5.76 -7.68 9.87
N ILE A 39 6.58 -6.81 10.46
CA ILE A 39 7.64 -6.07 9.79
C ILE A 39 8.71 -7.10 9.43
N PRO A 40 9.01 -7.35 8.14
CA PRO A 40 10.13 -8.19 7.77
C PRO A 40 11.40 -7.35 7.95
N PHE A 41 12.41 -7.92 8.59
CA PHE A 41 13.76 -7.35 8.56
C PHE A 41 14.45 -7.82 7.27
N GLU A 42 13.96 -7.34 6.14
CA GLU A 42 14.59 -7.57 4.84
C GLU A 42 15.13 -6.23 4.35
N LYS A 43 16.42 -6.21 4.02
CA LYS A 43 17.10 -5.01 3.51
C LYS A 43 17.23 -5.14 2.01
N LEU A 44 16.95 -4.06 1.30
CA LEU A 44 17.28 -3.98 -0.11
C LEU A 44 18.80 -4.07 -0.30
N PRO A 45 19.27 -4.55 -1.46
CA PRO A 45 20.70 -4.56 -1.77
C PRO A 45 21.31 -3.16 -1.58
N GLU A 46 22.45 -3.07 -0.89
CA GLU A 46 23.05 -1.77 -0.55
C GLU A 46 23.53 -0.98 -1.78
N ASN A 47 23.62 -1.64 -2.94
CA ASN A 47 24.13 -1.07 -4.18
C ASN A 47 23.06 -0.54 -5.14
N ILE A 48 21.75 -0.62 -4.82
CA ILE A 48 20.68 -0.17 -5.74
C ILE A 48 20.88 1.30 -6.18
N GLU A 49 21.17 2.20 -5.24
CA GLU A 49 21.35 3.62 -5.59
C GLU A 49 22.56 3.85 -6.52
N GLN A 50 23.64 3.10 -6.32
CA GLN A 50 24.82 3.17 -7.17
C GLN A 50 24.52 2.61 -8.55
N ASP A 51 23.80 1.48 -8.63
CA ASP A 51 23.36 0.87 -9.87
C ASP A 51 22.47 1.81 -10.69
N MET A 52 21.54 2.51 -10.03
CA MET A 52 20.72 3.57 -10.65
C MET A 52 21.61 4.72 -11.17
N LYS A 53 22.56 5.21 -10.37
CA LYS A 53 23.45 6.32 -10.80
C LYS A 53 24.38 5.94 -11.95
N ASN A 54 24.83 4.69 -11.98
CA ASN A 54 25.79 4.19 -12.97
C ASN A 54 25.12 3.71 -14.28
N GLY A 55 23.79 3.78 -14.38
CA GLY A 55 23.06 3.40 -15.60
C GLY A 55 22.99 1.89 -15.86
N SER A 56 23.20 1.05 -14.83
CA SER A 56 23.04 -0.41 -14.96
C SER A 56 21.56 -0.84 -15.01
N MET A 57 20.65 0.10 -14.71
CA MET A 57 19.20 -0.08 -14.74
C MET A 57 18.57 0.65 -15.92
N ASN A 58 17.47 0.10 -16.43
CA ASN A 58 16.61 0.78 -17.39
C ASN A 58 15.53 1.59 -16.67
N TYR A 59 14.82 2.43 -17.43
CA TYR A 59 13.87 3.38 -16.88
C TYR A 59 12.56 3.38 -17.65
N LEU A 60 11.46 3.26 -16.91
CA LEU A 60 10.13 3.52 -17.44
C LEU A 60 9.79 4.99 -17.22
N LYS A 61 9.42 5.66 -18.30
CA LYS A 61 8.85 7.00 -18.26
C LYS A 61 7.33 6.88 -18.28
N ASN A 62 6.66 7.71 -17.50
CA ASN A 62 5.20 7.94 -17.55
C ASN A 62 4.36 6.67 -17.33
N GLN A 63 4.14 6.31 -16.07
CA GLN A 63 3.15 5.30 -15.70
C GLN A 63 2.12 5.92 -14.76
N GLN A 64 0.86 5.52 -14.95
CA GLN A 64 -0.20 5.80 -13.98
C GLN A 64 -0.45 4.52 -13.19
N CYS A 65 -0.38 4.63 -11.87
CA CYS A 65 -0.52 3.49 -10.96
C CYS A 65 -1.62 3.76 -9.93
N LEU A 66 -2.49 2.77 -9.72
CA LEU A 66 -3.38 2.75 -8.56
C LEU A 66 -2.73 1.93 -7.45
N ILE A 67 -2.49 2.58 -6.31
CA ILE A 67 -1.91 1.93 -5.14
C ILE A 67 -2.97 1.06 -4.48
N SER A 68 -2.67 -0.24 -4.32
CA SER A 68 -3.53 -1.17 -3.60
C SER A 68 -3.16 -1.26 -2.12
N THR A 69 -1.87 -1.38 -1.82
CA THR A 69 -1.35 -1.46 -0.45
C THR A 69 0.12 -1.06 -0.39
N TYR A 70 0.68 -0.92 0.82
CA TYR A 70 2.10 -0.58 1.02
C TYR A 70 2.67 -1.33 2.24
N ARG A 71 3.96 -1.69 2.21
CA ARG A 71 4.71 -2.30 3.33
C ARG A 71 5.89 -1.41 3.71
N THR A 72 6.08 -1.19 5.01
CA THR A 72 7.17 -0.38 5.56
C THR A 72 8.31 -1.28 6.06
N PHE A 73 9.55 -0.80 5.91
CA PHE A 73 10.75 -1.51 6.32
C PHE A 73 11.62 -0.57 7.17
N TYR A 74 12.14 -1.10 8.29
CA TYR A 74 12.89 -0.31 9.26
C TYR A 74 14.28 -0.91 9.49
N LYS A 75 15.29 -0.03 9.56
CA LYS A 75 16.68 -0.35 9.93
C LYS A 75 17.03 0.52 11.14
N ASP A 76 17.41 -0.09 12.25
CA ASP A 76 17.81 0.60 13.49
C ASP A 76 16.76 1.63 13.95
N SER A 77 15.48 1.23 13.96
CA SER A 77 14.31 2.08 14.27
C SER A 77 14.05 3.25 13.30
N THR A 78 14.88 3.41 12.28
CA THR A 78 14.69 4.40 11.22
C THR A 78 13.96 3.74 10.05
N LEU A 79 12.97 4.44 9.49
CA LEU A 79 12.31 3.97 8.27
C LEU A 79 13.35 3.97 7.14
N ASP A 80 13.64 2.79 6.61
CA ASP A 80 14.65 2.57 5.59
C ASP A 80 14.04 2.75 4.19
N HIS A 81 12.93 2.05 3.92
CA HIS A 81 12.21 2.14 2.64
C HIS A 81 10.74 1.71 2.78
N ILE A 82 9.96 1.95 1.71
CA ILE A 82 8.56 1.51 1.59
C ILE A 82 8.38 0.77 0.28
N ASN A 83 7.75 -0.40 0.33
CA ASN A 83 7.27 -1.08 -0.86
C ASN A 83 5.82 -0.68 -1.09
N ILE A 84 5.54 -0.13 -2.26
CA ILE A 84 4.20 0.14 -2.73
C ILE A 84 3.80 -0.96 -3.69
N TYR A 85 2.64 -1.55 -3.43
CA TYR A 85 2.02 -2.50 -4.31
C TYR A 85 0.97 -1.72 -5.10
N ALA A 86 1.14 -1.69 -6.41
CA ALA A 86 0.29 -0.90 -7.27
C ALA A 86 0.06 -1.59 -8.60
N THR A 87 -1.08 -1.32 -9.19
CA THR A 87 -1.39 -1.78 -10.52
C THR A 87 -1.20 -0.61 -11.46
N CYS A 88 -0.28 -0.73 -12.41
CA CYS A 88 0.09 0.36 -13.29
C CYS A 88 -0.31 0.08 -14.73
N MET A 89 -0.74 1.13 -15.42
CA MET A 89 -0.94 1.16 -16.86
C MET A 89 0.13 2.03 -17.51
N GLU A 90 0.64 1.56 -18.64
CA GLU A 90 1.42 2.40 -19.53
C GLU A 90 0.50 3.47 -20.09
N VAL A 91 0.97 4.71 -20.04
CA VAL A 91 0.22 5.84 -20.58
C VAL A 91 0.30 5.78 -22.10
N ASN A 92 -0.83 5.52 -22.74
CA ASN A 92 -0.97 5.75 -24.17
C ASN A 92 -1.04 7.27 -24.40
N PRO A 93 -0.09 7.88 -25.12
CA PRO A 93 -0.05 9.33 -25.34
C PRO A 93 -1.27 9.86 -26.10
N ASP A 94 -1.94 9.01 -26.88
CA ASP A 94 -3.11 9.37 -27.70
C ASP A 94 -4.43 9.31 -26.92
N LYS A 95 -4.41 8.84 -25.66
CA LYS A 95 -5.61 8.71 -24.81
C LYS A 95 -5.56 9.70 -23.65
N LYS A 96 -6.67 10.40 -23.41
CA LYS A 96 -6.82 11.21 -22.18
C LYS A 96 -6.82 10.31 -20.96
N ILE A 97 -5.98 10.65 -19.99
CA ILE A 97 -5.90 9.96 -18.71
C ILE A 97 -7.05 10.41 -17.81
N ASN A 98 -7.85 9.46 -17.32
CA ASN A 98 -8.78 9.71 -16.22
C ASN A 98 -8.07 9.46 -14.89
N TRP A 99 -7.71 10.54 -14.20
CA TRP A 99 -6.98 10.49 -12.94
C TRP A 99 -7.86 10.07 -11.76
N ASP A 100 -9.15 10.37 -11.82
CA ASP A 100 -10.11 10.07 -10.76
C ASP A 100 -10.58 8.60 -10.83
N TYR A 101 -10.62 8.04 -12.03
CA TYR A 101 -11.06 6.66 -12.29
C TYR A 101 -10.13 5.95 -13.28
N PRO A 102 -8.94 5.51 -12.83
CA PRO A 102 -8.03 4.75 -13.67
C PRO A 102 -8.68 3.43 -14.12
N GLN A 103 -8.77 3.22 -15.43
CA GLN A 103 -9.39 2.02 -16.01
C GLN A 103 -8.41 0.84 -16.02
N ILE A 104 -8.16 0.28 -14.84
CA ILE A 104 -7.23 -0.83 -14.68
C ILE A 104 -7.85 -2.12 -15.22
N PRO A 105 -7.16 -2.84 -16.14
CA PRO A 105 -7.62 -4.12 -16.62
C PRO A 105 -7.77 -5.13 -15.48
N ASN A 106 -8.79 -6.01 -15.56
CA ASN A 106 -9.03 -7.03 -14.53
C ASN A 106 -7.86 -8.02 -14.36
N ASN A 107 -7.06 -8.21 -15.41
CA ASN A 107 -5.88 -9.08 -15.42
C ASN A 107 -4.56 -8.34 -15.17
N ALA A 108 -4.62 -7.07 -14.73
CA ALA A 108 -3.42 -6.29 -14.56
C ALA A 108 -2.60 -6.78 -13.36
N GLU A 109 -1.31 -7.01 -13.61
CA GLU A 109 -0.40 -7.55 -12.62
C GLU A 109 -0.03 -6.49 -11.56
N ILE A 110 0.07 -6.93 -10.31
CA ILE A 110 0.53 -6.08 -9.21
C ILE A 110 2.04 -5.89 -9.37
N LYS A 111 2.45 -4.63 -9.42
CA LYS A 111 3.84 -4.20 -9.43
C LYS A 111 4.28 -3.81 -8.04
N THR A 112 5.54 -4.11 -7.71
CA THR A 112 6.18 -3.67 -6.48
C THR A 112 7.10 -2.50 -6.79
N ILE A 113 6.83 -1.35 -6.18
CA ILE A 113 7.64 -0.14 -6.29
C ILE A 113 8.35 0.08 -4.96
N HIS A 114 9.67 -0.11 -4.95
CA HIS A 114 10.55 0.17 -3.83
C HIS A 114 10.85 1.66 -3.79
N VAL A 115 10.30 2.36 -2.81
CA VAL A 115 10.55 3.78 -2.56
C VAL A 115 11.69 3.92 -1.56
N LEU A 116 12.81 4.41 -2.07
CA LEU A 116 14.08 4.59 -1.39
C LEU A 116 14.26 6.04 -0.94
N GLY A 117 15.12 6.25 0.06
CA GLY A 117 15.58 7.57 0.49
C GLY A 117 15.39 7.83 1.98
N LYS A 118 16.09 8.84 2.52
CA LYS A 118 16.08 9.09 3.97
C LYS A 118 14.80 9.77 4.47
N ASN A 119 14.28 10.73 3.70
CA ASN A 119 13.17 11.59 4.13
C ASN A 119 11.87 11.30 3.36
N TYR A 120 11.98 10.97 2.07
CA TYR A 120 10.83 10.81 1.20
C TYR A 120 9.91 9.63 1.60
N PRO A 121 10.42 8.42 1.94
CA PRO A 121 9.56 7.33 2.41
C PRO A 121 8.73 7.74 3.63
N LYS A 122 9.30 8.50 4.57
CA LYS A 122 8.57 8.96 5.77
C LYS A 122 7.42 9.90 5.41
N SER A 123 7.65 10.84 4.49
CA SER A 123 6.58 11.72 3.99
C SER A 123 5.49 10.91 3.29
N LEU A 124 5.90 10.00 2.41
CA LEU A 124 4.99 9.15 1.65
C LEU A 124 4.12 8.27 2.55
N LEU A 125 4.70 7.67 3.60
CA LEU A 125 3.95 6.91 4.60
C LEU A 125 2.86 7.77 5.25
N ASN A 126 3.17 9.01 5.59
CA ASN A 126 2.22 9.91 6.22
C ASN A 126 1.09 10.30 5.27
N ASP A 127 1.38 10.48 3.99
CA ASP A 127 0.37 10.78 2.97
C ASP A 127 -0.53 9.55 2.71
N LEU A 128 0.05 8.36 2.57
CA LEU A 128 -0.70 7.11 2.41
C LEU A 128 -1.61 6.83 3.61
N LYS A 129 -1.13 7.06 4.84
CA LYS A 129 -1.95 6.95 6.07
C LYS A 129 -3.14 7.92 6.10
N LYS A 130 -3.04 9.05 5.39
CA LYS A 130 -4.11 10.06 5.27
C LYS A 130 -5.02 9.80 4.06
N GLY A 131 -4.86 8.67 3.37
CA GLY A 131 -5.61 8.35 2.15
C GLY A 131 -5.29 9.27 0.98
N LYS A 132 -4.16 9.98 1.02
CA LYS A 132 -3.76 10.88 -0.07
C LYS A 132 -3.14 10.09 -1.21
N SER A 133 -3.49 10.48 -2.43
CA SER A 133 -2.81 10.04 -3.65
C SER A 133 -1.36 10.52 -3.67
N THR A 134 -0.48 9.75 -4.26
CA THR A 134 0.93 10.12 -4.49
C THR A 134 1.24 10.12 -5.98
N PHE A 135 2.17 10.97 -6.38
CA PHE A 135 2.63 11.07 -7.76
C PHE A 135 4.14 10.85 -7.82
N PHE A 136 4.56 9.84 -8.58
CA PHE A 136 5.96 9.58 -8.90
C PHE A 136 6.29 10.30 -10.21
N GLY A 137 6.77 11.55 -10.10
CA GLY A 137 7.11 12.37 -11.27
C GLY A 137 8.41 11.97 -11.96
N GLU A 138 9.25 11.18 -11.29
CA GLU A 138 10.52 10.68 -11.82
C GLU A 138 10.37 9.31 -12.47
N LYS A 139 11.42 8.85 -13.16
CA LYS A 139 11.42 7.56 -13.84
C LYS A 139 11.53 6.42 -12.84
N LEU A 140 10.66 5.42 -12.97
CA LEU A 140 10.81 4.16 -12.24
C LEU A 140 11.94 3.35 -12.86
N ALA A 141 12.96 3.03 -12.07
CA ALA A 141 14.08 2.20 -12.49
C ALA A 141 13.75 0.72 -12.38
N TYR A 142 14.30 -0.10 -13.26
CA TYR A 142 14.21 -1.55 -13.19
C TYR A 142 15.47 -2.21 -13.73
N TYR A 143 15.81 -3.37 -13.19
CA TYR A 143 16.90 -4.17 -13.73
C TYR A 143 16.53 -4.72 -15.12
N LYS A 144 17.49 -4.77 -16.04
CA LYS A 144 17.27 -5.45 -17.33
C LYS A 144 17.04 -6.95 -17.08
N PRO A 145 16.23 -7.65 -17.90
CA PRO A 145 15.99 -9.09 -17.74
C PRO A 145 17.25 -9.96 -17.67
N SER A 146 18.36 -9.52 -18.28
CA SER A 146 19.65 -10.21 -18.25
C SER A 146 20.46 -9.99 -16.97
N HIS A 147 20.02 -9.12 -16.06
CA HIS A 147 20.75 -8.80 -14.84
C HIS A 147 20.40 -9.77 -13.71
N LYS A 148 21.39 -10.18 -12.91
CA LYS A 148 21.21 -11.16 -11.81
C LYS A 148 20.17 -10.77 -10.75
N ASN A 149 19.94 -9.47 -10.56
CA ASN A 149 18.98 -8.93 -9.60
C ASN A 149 17.61 -8.64 -10.23
N TYR A 150 17.39 -9.01 -11.50
CA TYR A 150 16.09 -8.81 -12.14
C TYR A 150 15.02 -9.65 -11.48
N LYS A 151 13.92 -8.99 -11.11
CA LYS A 151 12.65 -9.65 -10.87
C LYS A 151 11.57 -8.98 -11.71
N GLN A 152 10.67 -9.80 -12.23
CA GLN A 152 9.52 -9.30 -12.97
C GLN A 152 8.66 -8.43 -12.06
N ASN A 153 8.15 -7.32 -12.61
CA ASN A 153 7.28 -6.36 -11.92
C ASN A 153 7.89 -5.67 -10.69
N GLU A 154 9.22 -5.68 -10.56
CA GLU A 154 9.96 -4.99 -9.50
C GLU A 154 10.57 -3.68 -10.03
N TYR A 155 10.26 -2.58 -9.35
CA TYR A 155 10.66 -1.23 -9.75
C TYR A 155 11.19 -0.44 -8.57
N PHE A 156 12.05 0.53 -8.86
CA PHE A 156 12.74 1.34 -7.85
C PHE A 156 12.53 2.81 -8.11
N TYR A 157 12.17 3.54 -7.06
CA TYR A 157 12.02 4.98 -7.03
C TYR A 157 12.94 5.54 -5.96
N SER A 158 13.85 6.43 -6.34
CA SER A 158 14.80 7.06 -5.42
C SER A 158 14.67 8.58 -5.54
N LYS A 159 14.62 9.27 -4.40
CA LYS A 159 14.53 10.72 -4.31
C LYS A 159 15.30 11.26 -3.11
#